data_AF-A0A2D9JBI6-F1
#
_entry.id   AF-A0A2D9JBI6-F1
#
_cell.length_a   1.000
_cell.length_b   1.000
_cell.length_c   1.000
_cell.angle_alpha   90.00
_cell.angle_beta   90.00
_cell.angle_gamma   90.00
#
_symmetry.space_group_name_H-M   'P 1'
#
loop_
_entity.id
_entity.type
_entity.pdbx_description
1 polymer ?
#
loop_
_entity_poly.entity_id
_entity_poly.type
_entity_poly.pdbx_seq_one_letter_code
_entity_poly.pdbx_strand_id
1 'polypeptide(L)'
;DQGDSAHERIFEDLKTFLPTLADRMSRRGVEGIYLDLEPHVRGGGQFGGFSGPDGFGIAARGLCRVLDKVGIDYHLRTFEDLEAAKAQQA
;
A
#
# COMPACT_ATOMS: atom_id res chain seq x y z
N ASP A 1 1.30 -14.65 -10.84
CA ASP A 1 0.99 -13.55 -11.78
C ASP A 1 2.32 -12.92 -12.23
N GLN A 2 2.41 -12.33 -13.42
CA GLN A 2 3.61 -11.63 -13.94
C GLN A 2 3.78 -10.24 -13.30
N GLY A 3 3.64 -10.18 -11.98
CA GLY A 3 3.77 -8.99 -11.13
C GLY A 3 3.82 -9.35 -9.64
N ASP A 4 3.95 -10.63 -9.32
CA ASP A 4 4.16 -11.12 -7.96
C ASP A 4 5.64 -10.95 -7.60
N SER A 5 5.93 -10.08 -6.62
CA SER A 5 7.27 -9.83 -6.11
C SER A 5 7.65 -10.78 -4.95
N ALA A 6 6.83 -11.80 -4.68
CA ALA A 6 6.99 -12.78 -3.61
C ALA A 6 7.14 -12.15 -2.22
N HIS A 7 6.48 -11.01 -1.99
CA HIS A 7 6.48 -10.31 -0.69
C HIS A 7 5.53 -10.94 0.35
N GLU A 8 4.90 -12.07 0.05
CA GLU A 8 3.98 -12.75 0.96
C GLU A 8 4.56 -12.93 2.36
N ARG A 9 5.79 -13.44 2.47
CA ARG A 9 6.46 -13.64 3.77
C ARG A 9 6.62 -12.33 4.55
N ILE A 10 6.87 -11.22 3.86
CA ILE A 10 6.98 -9.88 4.48
C ILE A 10 5.62 -9.45 5.02
N PHE A 11 4.54 -9.69 4.28
CA PHE A 11 3.20 -9.34 4.72
C PHE A 11 2.70 -10.26 5.84
N GLU A 12 3.05 -11.55 5.84
CA GLU A 12 2.79 -12.45 6.96
C GLU A 12 3.46 -11.95 8.25
N ASP A 13 4.74 -11.56 8.16
CA ASP A 13 5.45 -11.02 9.31
C ASP A 13 4.86 -9.67 9.73
N LEU A 14 4.51 -8.80 8.78
CA LEU A 14 3.82 -7.54 9.05
C LEU A 14 2.51 -7.79 9.81
N LYS A 15 1.70 -8.76 9.41
CA LYS A 15 0.44 -9.12 10.08
C LYS A 15 0.63 -9.36 11.56
N THR A 16 1.69 -10.06 11.94
CA THR A 16 1.99 -10.32 13.37
C THR A 16 2.37 -9.05 14.13
N PHE A 17 2.92 -8.05 13.43
CA PHE A 17 3.39 -6.80 13.99
C PHE A 17 2.35 -5.66 13.95
N LEU A 18 1.31 -5.76 13.10
CA LEU A 18 0.28 -4.73 12.92
C LEU A 18 -0.32 -4.21 14.23
N PRO A 19 -0.67 -5.03 15.25
CA PRO A 19 -1.22 -4.52 16.50
C PRO A 19 -0.24 -3.61 17.26
N THR A 20 1.05 -3.97 17.24
CA THR A 20 2.11 -3.15 17.86
C THR A 20 2.33 -1.86 17.08
N LEU A 21 2.31 -1.94 15.74
CA LEU A 21 2.44 -0.76 14.89
C LEU A 21 1.26 0.20 15.08
N ALA A 22 0.04 -0.32 15.17
CA ALA A 22 -1.18 0.47 15.40
C ALA A 22 -1.14 1.19 16.76
N ASP A 23 -0.75 0.53 17.85
CA ASP A 23 -0.55 1.17 19.17
C ASP A 23 0.51 2.29 19.11
N ARG A 24 1.60 2.10 18.35
CA ARG A 24 2.63 3.13 18.20
C ARG A 24 2.15 4.34 17.41
N MET A 25 1.31 4.14 16.40
CA MET A 25 0.75 5.21 15.58
C MET A 25 -0.33 5.99 16.34
N SER A 26 -1.22 5.28 17.06
CA SER A 26 -2.28 5.91 17.86
C SER A 26 -1.72 6.81 18.95
N ARG A 27 -0.64 6.40 19.63
CA ARG A 27 0.10 7.24 20.61
C ARG A 27 0.67 8.53 20.01
N ARG A 28 0.82 8.60 18.69
CA ARG A 28 1.29 9.78 17.95
C ARG A 28 0.14 10.57 17.32
N GLY A 29 -1.11 10.22 17.62
CA GLY A 29 -2.30 10.86 17.04
C GLY A 29 -2.58 10.44 15.60
N VAL A 30 -1.99 9.35 15.12
CA VAL A 30 -2.26 8.80 13.78
C VAL A 30 -3.21 7.62 13.92
N GLU A 31 -4.41 7.77 13.37
CA GLU A 31 -5.38 6.68 13.33
C GLU A 31 -5.01 5.71 12.22
N GLY A 32 -4.52 4.53 12.63
CA GLY A 32 -4.21 3.43 11.72
C GLY A 32 -2.81 3.45 11.11
N ILE A 33 -2.67 2.71 10.01
CA ILE A 33 -1.39 2.47 9.33
C ILE A 33 -1.62 2.74 7.85
N TYR A 34 -0.75 3.56 7.26
CA TYR A 34 -0.75 3.83 5.83
C TYR A 34 0.30 2.95 5.16
N LEU A 35 -0.12 2.26 4.11
CA LEU A 35 0.75 1.54 3.20
C LEU A 35 0.72 2.25 1.86
N ASP A 36 1.86 2.77 1.42
CA ASP A 36 1.96 3.46 0.15
C ASP A 36 2.61 2.55 -0.90
N LEU A 37 2.10 2.63 -2.13
CA LEU A 37 2.76 2.05 -3.30
C LEU A 37 3.57 3.16 -3.93
N GLU A 38 4.88 3.15 -3.67
CA GLU A 38 5.75 4.07 -4.37
C GLU A 38 5.88 3.63 -5.83
N PRO A 39 5.74 4.55 -6.80
CA PRO A 39 5.89 4.24 -8.21
C PRO A 39 7.35 3.90 -8.51
N HIS A 40 7.70 2.63 -8.39
CA HIS A 40 9.00 2.15 -8.81
C HIS A 40 9.03 1.90 -10.32
N VAL A 41 10.26 1.97 -10.82
CA VAL A 41 10.64 1.92 -12.22
C VAL A 41 10.19 0.61 -12.86
N ARG A 42 9.59 0.66 -14.06
CA ARG A 42 9.18 -0.57 -14.79
C ARG A 42 10.38 -1.49 -15.13
N GLY A 43 11.60 -0.95 -15.11
CA GLY A 43 12.87 -1.69 -15.19
C GLY A 43 14.07 -0.75 -15.01
N GLY A 44 15.18 -1.22 -14.45
CA GLY A 44 16.41 -0.43 -14.34
C GLY A 44 17.12 -0.28 -15.69
N GLY A 45 17.25 0.95 -16.20
CA GLY A 45 17.95 1.23 -17.46
C GLY A 45 17.54 2.57 -18.08
N GLN A 46 18.16 2.93 -19.21
CA GLN A 46 17.93 4.20 -19.94
C GLN A 46 16.46 4.45 -20.36
N PHE A 47 15.66 3.39 -20.48
CA PHE A 47 14.23 3.46 -20.82
C PHE A 47 13.32 3.06 -19.65
N GLY A 48 13.90 2.93 -18.46
CA GLY A 48 13.19 2.71 -17.20
C GLY A 48 12.42 3.94 -16.78
N GLY A 49 11.33 4.22 -17.47
CA GLY A 49 10.37 5.24 -17.04
C GLY A 49 9.59 4.78 -15.81
N PHE A 50 8.89 5.74 -15.20
CA PHE A 50 7.81 5.48 -14.24
C PHE A 50 6.85 4.42 -14.81
N SER A 51 6.32 3.55 -13.95
CA SER A 51 5.42 2.48 -14.37
C SER A 51 4.15 2.97 -15.09
N GLY A 52 3.82 4.27 -14.99
CA GLY A 52 2.61 4.87 -15.54
C GLY A 52 1.35 4.33 -14.86
N PRO A 53 0.16 4.86 -15.20
CA PRO A 53 -1.10 4.41 -14.59
C PRO A 53 -1.34 2.90 -14.79
N ASP A 54 -0.98 2.36 -15.95
CA ASP A 54 -1.18 0.93 -16.25
C ASP A 54 -0.32 0.02 -15.37
N GLY A 55 0.97 0.34 -15.25
CA GLY A 55 1.91 -0.45 -14.43
C GLY A 55 1.60 -0.31 -12.95
N PHE A 56 1.19 0.89 -12.52
CA PHE A 56 0.74 1.12 -11.16
C PHE A 56 -0.55 0.34 -10.84
N GLY A 57 -1.48 0.26 -11.80
CA GLY A 57 -2.69 -0.55 -11.66
C GLY A 57 -2.39 -2.04 -11.51
N ILE A 58 -1.37 -2.56 -12.21
CA ILE A 58 -0.90 -3.94 -12.03
C ILE A 58 -0.31 -4.13 -10.63
N ALA A 59 0.55 -3.21 -10.18
CA ALA A 59 1.15 -3.27 -8.84
C ALA A 59 0.09 -3.21 -7.73
N ALA A 60 -0.88 -2.31 -7.84
CA ALA A 60 -2.00 -2.18 -6.90
C ALA A 60 -2.82 -3.48 -6.80
N ARG A 61 -3.20 -4.08 -7.93
CA ARG A 61 -3.91 -5.37 -7.94
C ARG A 61 -3.05 -6.50 -7.40
N GLY A 62 -1.74 -6.48 -7.66
CA GLY A 62 -0.77 -7.42 -7.08
C GLY A 62 -0.74 -7.34 -5.56
N LEU A 63 -0.60 -6.13 -5.02
CA LEU A 63 -0.59 -5.87 -3.59
C LEU A 63 -1.89 -6.34 -2.92
N CYS A 64 -3.06 -5.92 -3.44
CA CYS A 64 -4.35 -6.32 -2.89
C CYS A 64 -4.49 -7.84 -2.75
N ARG A 65 -4.09 -8.61 -3.78
CA ARG A 65 -4.15 -10.07 -3.72
C ARG A 65 -3.24 -10.67 -2.65
N VAL A 66 -2.07 -10.09 -2.40
CA VAL A 66 -1.18 -10.55 -1.33
C VAL A 66 -1.80 -10.25 0.04
N LEU A 67 -2.39 -9.06 0.21
CA LEU A 67 -3.09 -8.69 1.44
C LEU A 67 -4.30 -9.62 1.70
N ASP A 68 -5.11 -9.89 0.67
CA ASP A 68 -6.23 -10.84 0.73
C ASP A 68 -5.74 -12.24 1.14
N LYS A 69 -4.66 -12.72 0.52
CA LYS A 69 -4.09 -14.04 0.79
C LYS A 69 -3.60 -14.17 2.23
N VAL A 70 -2.90 -13.15 2.74
CA VAL A 70 -2.39 -13.12 4.11
C VAL A 70 -3.50 -12.80 5.12
N GLY A 71 -4.65 -12.29 4.68
CA GLY A 71 -5.77 -11.89 5.51
C GLY A 71 -5.46 -10.64 6.32
N ILE A 72 -4.97 -9.59 5.65
CA ILE A 72 -4.86 -8.23 6.18
C ILE A 72 -5.97 -7.40 5.53
N ASP A 73 -6.88 -6.85 6.34
CA ASP A 73 -7.91 -5.94 5.85
C ASP A 73 -7.28 -4.61 5.42
N TYR A 74 -7.80 -4.01 4.35
CA TYR A 74 -7.31 -2.75 3.82
C TYR A 74 -8.45 -1.88 3.27
N HIS A 75 -8.21 -0.57 3.25
CA HIS A 75 -9.04 0.42 2.58
C HIS A 75 -8.22 1.08 1.46
N LEU A 76 -8.69 0.96 0.22
CA LEU A 76 -8.04 1.65 -0.90
C LEU A 76 -8.47 3.10 -0.89
N ARG A 77 -7.51 4.00 -0.68
CA ARG A 77 -7.77 5.43 -0.65
C ARG A 77 -8.34 5.90 -2.00
N THR A 78 -9.53 6.48 -1.97
CA THR A 78 -10.23 7.01 -3.13
C THR A 78 -10.09 8.52 -3.23
N PHE A 79 -10.65 9.08 -4.31
CA PHE A 79 -10.71 10.53 -4.46
C PHE A 79 -11.62 11.18 -3.40
N GLU A 80 -12.72 10.53 -3.05
CA GLU A 80 -13.64 10.99 -2.00
C GLU A 80 -12.95 11.07 -0.64
N ASP A 81 -12.08 10.11 -0.31
CA ASP A 81 -11.26 10.16 0.90
C ASP A 81 -10.31 11.36 0.92
N LEU A 82 -9.81 11.78 -0.24
CA LEU A 82 -8.95 12.95 -0.35
C LEU A 82 -9.73 14.24 -0.14
N GLU A 83 -10.92 14.35 -0.73
CA GLU A 83 -11.80 15.52 -0.54
C GLU A 83 -12.26 15.63 0.92
N ALA A 84 -12.64 14.51 1.55
CA ALA A 84 -12.98 14.47 2.97
C ALA A 84 -11.81 14.90 3.87
N ALA A 85 -10.59 14.43 3.57
CA ALA A 85 -9.39 14.79 4.33
C ALA A 85 -9.01 16.28 4.20
N LYS A 86 -9.28 16.90 3.04
CA LYS A 86 -9.09 18.35 2.86
C LYS A 86 -10.07 19.15 3.73
N ALA A 87 -11.33 18.71 3.80
CA ALA A 87 -12.35 19.37 4.61
C ALA A 87 -12.06 19.32 6.12
N GLN A 88 -11.33 18.31 6.60
CA GLN A 88 -10.93 18.17 8.01
C GLN A 88 -9.71 19.02 8.41
N GLN A 89 -8.98 19.56 7.44
CA GLN A 89 -7.80 20.42 7.65
C GLN A 89 -8.13 21.92 7.57
N ALA A 90 -9.37 22.27 7.20
CA ALA A 90 -9.88 23.63 7.11
C ALA A 90 -10.62 24.03 8.41
#